data_AF-A0A7S2IUA7-F1
#
_entry.id   AF-A0A7S2IUA7-F1
#
_cell.length_a   1.000
_cell.length_b   1.000
_cell.length_c   1.000
_cell.angle_alpha   90.00
_cell.angle_beta   90.00
_cell.angle_gamma   90.00
#
_symmetry.space_group_name_H-M   'P 1'
#
loop_
_entity.id
_entity.type
_entity.pdbx_description
1 polymer ?
#
loop_
_entity_poly.entity_id
_entity_poly.type
_entity_poly.pdbx_seq_one_letter_code
_entity_poly.pdbx_strand_id
1 'polypeptide(L)'
;LEHKLVEIVDQPALPPAPDALEKDPSAEPIDVDGKRGQTLGWVEDQKKYIVETFDGDLVAITEDHLKEFEPPSVEDGGFDLAFPQSEVRAQNFQNDLATALTDKKYCVVQMTLKPSDKKAISRQMQDLDNWARFMPEFEPVYMGQRPDGKRVQWYVGAEPMGEEEGEGETLGMDSVDMQLTNMALAVCNVAPYLGFNGVCRSNAMLHMNCANSEEELNLLDDARGNAVGAGIIQGHLSFHHRRKVCMIYFVSGSGGTLTLHPPNRGDDDITISCKEGQAVLFR
;
A
#
# COMPACT_ATOMS: atom_id res chain seq x y z
N LEU A 1 11.15 23.52 -7.52
CA LEU A 1 10.16 22.45 -7.26
C LEU A 1 10.63 21.42 -6.22
N GLU A 2 11.67 21.69 -5.44
CA GLU A 2 12.29 20.70 -4.56
C GLU A 2 11.32 20.10 -3.53
N HIS A 3 11.41 18.78 -3.37
CA HIS A 3 10.53 17.96 -2.55
C HIS A 3 9.05 17.97 -2.93
N LYS A 4 8.58 18.72 -3.93
CA LYS A 4 7.16 18.81 -4.29
C LYS A 4 6.65 17.59 -5.07
N LEU A 5 5.33 17.41 -5.06
CA LEU A 5 4.63 16.54 -5.99
C LEU A 5 4.65 17.17 -7.38
N VAL A 6 4.96 16.37 -8.39
CA VAL A 6 5.09 16.84 -9.77
C VAL A 6 4.45 15.88 -10.76
N GLU A 7 4.03 16.44 -11.88
CA GLU A 7 3.66 15.73 -13.11
C GLU A 7 4.71 16.05 -14.16
N ILE A 8 5.22 15.02 -14.84
CA ILE A 8 6.16 15.15 -15.94
C ILE A 8 5.37 15.45 -17.20
N VAL A 9 5.73 16.51 -17.93
CA VAL A 9 4.99 16.99 -19.09
C VAL A 9 5.91 17.31 -20.27
N ASP A 10 5.44 16.97 -21.47
CA ASP A 10 6.11 17.19 -22.75
C ASP A 10 7.55 16.62 -22.78
N GLN A 11 7.81 15.56 -21.99
CA GLN A 11 9.14 14.96 -21.85
C GLN A 11 9.32 13.83 -22.88
N PRO A 12 10.28 13.94 -23.82
CA PRO A 12 10.59 12.84 -24.71
C PRO A 12 11.07 11.61 -23.93
N ALA A 13 10.78 10.41 -24.45
CA ALA A 13 11.23 9.15 -23.88
C ALA A 13 12.73 9.20 -23.57
N LEU A 14 13.07 8.82 -22.34
CA LEU A 14 14.44 8.88 -21.86
C LEU A 14 15.21 7.67 -22.35
N PRO A 15 16.47 7.82 -22.79
CA PRO A 15 17.29 6.67 -23.11
C PRO A 15 17.44 5.80 -21.85
N PRO A 16 17.56 4.47 -22.00
CA PRO A 16 17.78 3.59 -20.87
C PRO A 16 19.05 4.00 -20.13
N ALA A 17 19.04 3.85 -18.81
CA ALA A 17 20.20 4.13 -17.99
C ALA A 17 21.35 3.14 -18.33
N PRO A 18 22.62 3.53 -18.16
CA PRO A 18 23.75 2.67 -18.51
C PRO A 18 23.73 1.30 -17.82
N ASP A 19 23.31 1.25 -16.55
CA ASP A 19 23.16 0.03 -15.77
C ASP A 19 22.04 -0.89 -16.31
N ALA A 20 20.97 -0.31 -16.86
CA ALA A 20 19.94 -1.06 -17.55
C ALA A 20 20.47 -1.70 -18.85
N LEU A 21 21.27 -0.97 -19.63
CA LEU A 21 21.91 -1.48 -20.86
C LEU A 21 22.98 -2.54 -20.59
N GLU A 22 23.69 -2.45 -19.46
CA GLU A 22 24.64 -3.47 -19.03
C GLU A 22 23.96 -4.80 -18.70
N LYS A 23 22.76 -4.75 -18.09
CA LYS A 23 21.96 -5.93 -17.77
C LYS A 23 21.22 -6.47 -19.00
N ASP A 24 20.68 -5.57 -19.81
CA ASP A 24 19.95 -5.88 -21.03
C ASP A 24 20.33 -4.90 -22.15
N PRO A 25 21.20 -5.33 -23.10
CA PRO A 25 21.58 -4.49 -24.24
C PRO A 25 20.41 -4.06 -25.15
N SER A 26 19.24 -4.70 -25.00
CA SER A 26 18.01 -4.37 -25.72
C SER A 26 17.01 -3.56 -24.91
N ALA A 27 17.41 -3.04 -23.74
CA ALA A 27 16.55 -2.20 -22.91
C ALA A 27 15.93 -1.04 -23.71
N GLU A 28 14.61 -0.91 -23.62
CA GLU A 28 13.85 0.11 -24.35
C GLU A 28 13.89 1.46 -23.63
N PRO A 29 13.79 2.60 -24.36
CA PRO A 29 13.62 3.91 -23.76
C PRO A 29 12.41 3.95 -22.81
N ILE A 30 12.55 4.67 -21.70
CA ILE A 30 11.50 4.79 -20.70
C ILE A 30 10.63 5.99 -21.05
N ASP A 31 9.35 5.73 -21.32
CA ASP A 31 8.33 6.77 -21.40
C ASP A 31 7.90 7.19 -20.00
N VAL A 32 8.05 8.49 -19.72
CA VAL A 32 7.71 9.10 -18.44
C VAL A 32 6.76 10.28 -18.59
N ASP A 33 6.32 10.59 -19.81
CA ASP A 33 5.39 11.69 -20.03
C ASP A 33 4.03 11.38 -19.38
N GLY A 34 3.46 12.38 -18.71
CA GLY A 34 2.23 12.24 -17.92
C GLY A 34 2.36 11.46 -16.61
N LYS A 35 3.52 10.88 -16.31
CA LYS A 35 3.74 10.22 -15.01
C LYS A 35 3.83 11.24 -13.88
N ARG A 36 3.43 10.80 -12.68
CA ARG A 36 3.37 11.61 -11.46
C ARG A 36 4.32 11.06 -10.42
N GLY A 37 4.88 11.93 -9.59
CA GLY A 37 5.88 11.54 -8.61
C GLY A 37 6.25 12.63 -7.62
N GLN A 38 7.37 12.41 -6.95
CA GLN A 38 7.97 13.34 -5.99
C GLN A 38 9.37 13.72 -6.46
N THR A 39 9.68 15.02 -6.39
CA THR A 39 11.07 15.45 -6.55
C THR A 39 11.88 15.09 -5.30
N LEU A 40 13.05 14.51 -5.46
CA LEU A 40 13.95 14.15 -4.35
C LEU A 40 14.99 15.22 -4.09
N GLY A 41 15.42 15.95 -5.12
CA GLY A 41 16.43 16.99 -5.03
C GLY A 41 16.81 17.56 -6.39
N TRP A 42 17.60 18.62 -6.39
CA TRP A 42 18.16 19.26 -7.58
C TRP A 42 19.63 18.90 -7.78
N VAL A 43 20.01 18.50 -9.00
CA VAL A 43 21.40 18.22 -9.38
C VAL A 43 21.92 19.39 -10.21
N GLU A 44 22.67 20.27 -9.54
CA GLU A 44 23.17 21.53 -10.12
C GLU A 44 23.95 21.33 -11.42
N ASP A 45 24.85 20.33 -11.45
CA ASP A 45 25.71 20.06 -12.62
C ASP A 45 24.92 19.67 -13.87
N GLN A 46 23.78 18.99 -13.68
CA GLN A 46 22.92 18.54 -14.78
C GLN A 46 21.77 19.51 -15.06
N LYS A 47 21.53 20.46 -14.16
CA LYS A 47 20.35 21.35 -14.15
C LYS A 47 19.04 20.57 -14.26
N LYS A 48 18.91 19.52 -13.45
CA LYS A 48 17.77 18.60 -13.45
C LYS A 48 17.31 18.30 -12.02
N TYR A 49 16.01 18.09 -11.87
CA TYR A 49 15.45 17.48 -10.67
C TYR A 49 15.51 15.96 -10.80
N ILE A 50 15.84 15.29 -9.70
CA ILE A 50 15.61 13.86 -9.57
C ILE A 50 14.16 13.66 -9.14
N VAL A 51 13.41 12.90 -9.92
CA VAL A 51 11.99 12.59 -9.68
C VAL A 51 11.86 11.09 -9.50
N GLU A 52 11.25 10.68 -8.40
CA GLU A 52 10.75 9.31 -8.24
C GLU A 52 9.26 9.28 -8.53
N THR A 53 8.88 8.57 -9.59
CA THR A 53 7.48 8.40 -9.98
C THR A 53 6.75 7.46 -9.01
N PHE A 54 5.42 7.52 -8.95
CA PHE A 54 4.64 6.56 -8.16
C PHE A 54 4.70 5.13 -8.71
N ASP A 55 5.17 4.97 -9.95
CA ASP A 55 5.50 3.68 -10.54
C ASP A 55 6.94 3.23 -10.20
N GLY A 56 7.66 3.97 -9.36
CA GLY A 56 8.99 3.58 -8.86
C GLY A 56 10.15 3.80 -9.83
N ASP A 57 9.91 4.51 -10.94
CA ASP A 57 10.99 4.98 -11.82
C ASP A 57 11.70 6.19 -11.19
N LEU A 58 13.03 6.17 -11.18
CA LEU A 58 13.88 7.27 -10.73
C LEU A 58 14.53 7.95 -11.94
N VAL A 59 14.14 9.19 -12.23
CA VAL A 59 14.54 9.89 -13.47
C VAL A 59 15.02 11.31 -13.22
N ALA A 60 15.90 11.81 -14.10
CA ALA A 60 16.43 13.18 -14.05
C ALA A 60 15.77 14.06 -15.12
N ILE A 61 14.91 14.99 -14.69
CA ILE A 61 14.05 15.81 -15.56
C ILE A 61 14.40 17.29 -15.40
N THR A 62 14.44 18.04 -16.50
CA THR A 62 14.65 19.50 -16.45
C THR A 62 13.41 20.20 -15.91
N GLU A 63 13.58 21.34 -15.26
CA GLU A 63 12.47 22.09 -14.66
C GLU A 63 11.35 22.43 -15.66
N ASP A 64 11.70 22.69 -16.94
CA ASP A 64 10.75 23.01 -18.02
C ASP A 64 9.75 21.88 -18.32
N HIS A 65 10.07 20.63 -17.95
CA HIS A 65 9.24 19.45 -18.16
C HIS A 65 8.53 19.00 -16.87
N LEU A 66 8.51 19.85 -15.84
CA LEU A 66 7.86 19.55 -14.57
C LEU A 66 6.78 20.58 -14.24
N LYS A 67 5.62 20.08 -13.87
CA LYS A 67 4.52 20.88 -13.34
C LYS A 67 4.21 20.43 -11.92
N GLU A 68 3.95 21.38 -11.02
CA GLU A 68 3.46 21.05 -9.68
C GLU A 68 2.11 20.31 -9.79
N PHE A 69 2.03 19.16 -9.11
CA PHE A 69 0.86 18.30 -9.14
C PHE A 69 0.10 18.41 -7.81
N GLU A 70 -1.14 18.85 -7.88
CA GLU A 70 -2.07 18.82 -6.76
C GLU A 70 -2.97 17.58 -6.92
N PRO A 71 -2.94 16.63 -5.96
CA PRO A 71 -3.79 15.45 -6.05
C PRO A 71 -5.27 15.85 -5.98
N PRO A 72 -6.16 15.15 -6.71
CA PRO A 72 -7.59 15.30 -6.53
C PRO A 72 -8.05 15.04 -5.10
N SER A 73 -9.32 15.33 -4.80
CA SER A 73 -9.95 14.91 -3.56
C SER A 73 -9.92 13.38 -3.42
N VAL A 74 -10.01 12.86 -2.19
CA VAL A 74 -10.06 11.41 -1.93
C VAL A 74 -11.30 10.78 -2.56
N GLU A 75 -12.42 11.50 -2.55
CA GLU A 75 -13.69 11.11 -3.15
C GLU A 75 -13.58 10.95 -4.67
N ASP A 76 -12.75 11.78 -5.31
CA ASP A 76 -12.43 11.72 -6.75
C ASP A 76 -11.27 10.75 -7.07
N GLY A 77 -10.82 9.96 -6.09
CA GLY A 77 -9.75 8.97 -6.25
C GLY A 77 -8.33 9.54 -6.17
N GLY A 78 -8.17 10.75 -5.63
CA GLY A 78 -6.88 11.29 -5.21
C GLY A 78 -6.43 10.74 -3.86
N PHE A 79 -5.54 11.46 -3.17
CA PHE A 79 -4.93 11.04 -1.92
C PHE A 79 -4.59 12.25 -1.05
N ASP A 80 -4.50 12.03 0.26
CA ASP A 80 -4.13 13.08 1.21
C ASP A 80 -2.61 13.32 1.22
N LEU A 81 -1.83 12.24 1.24
CA LEU A 81 -0.37 12.30 1.36
C LEU A 81 0.30 11.37 0.36
N ALA A 82 1.55 11.65 0.02
CA ALA A 82 2.41 10.68 -0.68
C ALA A 82 3.45 10.12 0.31
N PHE A 83 3.69 8.81 0.24
CA PHE A 83 4.66 8.17 1.12
C PHE A 83 6.07 8.75 0.88
N PRO A 84 6.82 9.11 1.93
CA PRO A 84 8.05 9.88 1.76
C PRO A 84 9.16 9.02 1.16
N GLN A 85 9.86 9.58 0.17
CA GLN A 85 11.00 8.95 -0.50
C GLN A 85 12.35 9.56 -0.09
N SER A 86 12.35 10.46 0.90
CA SER A 86 13.55 11.04 1.49
C SER A 86 13.34 11.30 2.98
N GLU A 87 14.44 11.33 3.75
CA GLU A 87 14.39 11.62 5.19
C GLU A 87 13.79 13.00 5.48
N VAL A 88 14.11 13.99 4.64
CA VAL A 88 13.57 15.35 4.75
C VAL A 88 12.04 15.33 4.63
N ARG A 89 11.51 14.58 3.65
CA ARG A 89 10.06 14.42 3.50
C ARG A 89 9.43 13.57 4.58
N ALA A 90 10.16 12.61 5.14
CA ALA A 90 9.64 11.72 6.17
C ALA A 90 9.23 12.47 7.45
N GLN A 91 9.95 13.53 7.82
CA GLN A 91 9.59 14.36 8.97
C GLN A 91 8.28 15.13 8.75
N ASN A 92 8.12 15.76 7.59
CA ASN A 92 6.90 16.48 7.25
C ASN A 92 5.71 15.53 7.13
N PHE A 93 5.92 14.38 6.47
CA PHE A 93 4.91 13.33 6.33
C PHE A 93 4.34 12.88 7.67
N GLN A 94 5.16 12.70 8.70
CA GLN A 94 4.67 12.31 10.03
C GLN A 94 3.74 13.37 10.62
N ASN A 95 4.10 14.66 10.55
CA ASN A 95 3.25 15.74 11.07
C ASN A 95 1.91 15.82 10.32
N ASP A 96 1.96 15.70 8.99
CA ASP A 96 0.77 15.75 8.14
C ASP A 96 -0.12 14.52 8.39
N LEU A 97 0.47 13.33 8.56
CA LEU A 97 -0.22 12.09 8.90
C LEU A 97 -0.90 12.19 10.27
N ALA A 98 -0.21 12.73 11.28
CA ALA A 98 -0.77 12.95 12.61
C ALA A 98 -1.98 13.88 12.55
N THR A 99 -1.89 14.94 11.76
CA THR A 99 -2.97 15.91 11.54
C THR A 99 -4.16 15.23 10.85
N ALA A 100 -3.94 14.52 9.75
CA ALA A 100 -5.00 13.81 9.03
C ALA A 100 -5.73 12.78 9.92
N LEU A 101 -4.99 11.94 10.65
CA LEU A 101 -5.56 10.95 11.56
C LEU A 101 -6.23 11.55 12.81
N THR A 102 -5.87 12.78 13.18
CA THR A 102 -6.51 13.51 14.28
C THR A 102 -7.81 14.17 13.81
N ASP A 103 -7.79 14.83 12.67
CA ASP A 103 -8.89 15.66 12.20
C ASP A 103 -9.93 14.84 11.43
N LYS A 104 -9.49 14.07 10.43
CA LYS A 104 -10.36 13.27 9.56
C LYS A 104 -10.62 11.86 10.11
N LYS A 105 -9.78 11.37 11.00
CA LYS A 105 -9.75 9.97 11.50
C LYS A 105 -9.33 8.91 10.48
N TYR A 106 -9.05 9.32 9.25
CA TYR A 106 -8.46 8.51 8.19
C TYR A 106 -7.45 9.32 7.38
N CYS A 107 -6.63 8.64 6.60
CA CYS A 107 -5.68 9.22 5.66
C CYS A 107 -5.49 8.27 4.48
N VAL A 108 -5.60 8.79 3.26
CA VAL A 108 -5.25 8.05 2.04
C VAL A 108 -3.85 8.45 1.61
N VAL A 109 -2.97 7.47 1.48
CA VAL A 109 -1.56 7.66 1.14
C VAL A 109 -1.25 7.03 -0.20
N GLN A 110 -0.70 7.81 -1.12
CA GLN A 110 -0.11 7.31 -2.35
C GLN A 110 1.21 6.62 -2.04
N MET A 111 1.28 5.33 -2.32
CA MET A 111 2.49 4.51 -2.20
C MET A 111 3.23 4.48 -3.55
N THR A 112 4.47 4.04 -3.53
CA THR A 112 5.28 3.79 -4.73
C THR A 112 5.42 2.29 -4.92
N LEU A 113 5.07 1.78 -6.10
CA LEU A 113 5.21 0.35 -6.40
C LEU A 113 5.46 0.11 -7.87
N LYS A 114 6.55 -0.61 -8.17
CA LYS A 114 6.96 -0.88 -9.55
C LYS A 114 5.95 -1.76 -10.28
N PRO A 115 5.67 -1.51 -11.56
CA PRO A 115 4.83 -2.39 -12.38
C PRO A 115 5.32 -3.83 -12.44
N SER A 116 6.64 -4.05 -12.38
CA SER A 116 7.24 -5.39 -12.28
C SER A 116 6.81 -6.10 -10.99
N ASP A 117 6.91 -5.40 -9.86
CA ASP A 117 6.62 -5.94 -8.53
C ASP A 117 5.14 -6.26 -8.42
N LYS A 118 4.27 -5.38 -8.94
CA LYS A 118 2.83 -5.64 -9.06
C LYS A 118 2.53 -6.94 -9.78
N LYS A 119 3.15 -7.14 -10.95
CA LYS A 119 2.96 -8.37 -11.75
C LYS A 119 3.48 -9.60 -10.99
N ALA A 120 4.62 -9.48 -10.31
CA ALA A 120 5.18 -10.56 -9.50
C ALA A 120 4.24 -10.92 -8.35
N ILE A 121 3.74 -9.93 -7.61
CA ILE A 121 2.79 -10.13 -6.50
C ILE A 121 1.51 -10.79 -7.00
N SER A 122 0.94 -10.32 -8.10
CA SER A 122 -0.27 -10.91 -8.66
C SER A 122 -0.09 -12.38 -9.06
N ARG A 123 1.09 -12.76 -9.55
CA ARG A 123 1.42 -14.17 -9.84
C ARG A 123 1.56 -14.97 -8.56
N GLN A 124 2.40 -14.51 -7.63
CA GLN A 124 2.60 -15.18 -6.34
C GLN A 124 1.26 -15.39 -5.61
N MET A 125 0.37 -14.40 -5.59
CA MET A 125 -0.96 -14.50 -4.98
C MET A 125 -1.84 -15.58 -5.61
N GLN A 126 -1.71 -15.84 -6.90
CA GLN A 126 -2.46 -16.89 -7.58
C GLN A 126 -1.93 -18.29 -7.23
N ASP A 127 -0.63 -18.40 -6.95
CA ASP A 127 0.05 -19.66 -6.66
C ASP A 127 -0.03 -20.08 -5.19
N LEU A 128 -0.52 -19.22 -4.30
CA LEU A 128 -0.77 -19.57 -2.90
C LEU A 128 -1.94 -20.55 -2.75
N ASP A 129 -1.75 -21.59 -1.94
CA ASP A 129 -2.66 -22.72 -1.77
C ASP A 129 -3.45 -22.71 -0.45
N ASN A 130 -2.97 -21.97 0.55
CA ASN A 130 -3.52 -21.92 1.91
C ASN A 130 -4.48 -20.74 2.16
N TRP A 131 -5.34 -20.45 1.18
CA TRP A 131 -6.44 -19.52 1.34
C TRP A 131 -7.49 -20.04 2.33
N ALA A 132 -8.05 -19.14 3.12
CA ALA A 132 -9.09 -19.45 4.09
C ALA A 132 -10.25 -18.44 4.04
N ARG A 133 -11.37 -18.80 4.66
CA ARG A 133 -12.44 -17.86 5.04
C ARG A 133 -12.46 -17.70 6.56
N PHE A 134 -12.75 -16.48 7.02
CA PHE A 134 -13.09 -16.31 8.42
C PHE A 134 -14.43 -16.96 8.71
N MET A 135 -14.60 -17.41 9.95
CA MET A 135 -15.94 -17.73 10.43
C MET A 135 -16.80 -16.47 10.46
N PRO A 136 -18.09 -16.56 10.08
CA PRO A 136 -18.98 -15.40 9.97
C PRO A 136 -19.04 -14.54 11.23
N GLU A 137 -18.84 -15.12 12.42
CA GLU A 137 -18.89 -14.42 13.69
C GLU A 137 -17.67 -13.50 13.93
N PHE A 138 -16.51 -13.81 13.34
CA PHE A 138 -15.27 -13.03 13.51
C PHE A 138 -14.99 -12.11 12.33
N GLU A 139 -15.55 -12.43 11.17
CA GLU A 139 -15.27 -11.76 9.91
C GLU A 139 -15.51 -10.23 9.96
N PRO A 140 -16.61 -9.72 10.56
CA PRO A 140 -16.86 -8.27 10.57
C PRO A 140 -15.79 -7.45 11.29
N VAL A 141 -15.07 -8.07 12.23
CA VAL A 141 -14.00 -7.40 12.96
C VAL A 141 -12.77 -7.20 12.08
N TYR A 142 -12.47 -8.13 11.17
CA TYR A 142 -11.29 -8.06 10.30
C TYR A 142 -11.58 -7.37 8.97
N MET A 143 -12.74 -7.68 8.38
CA MET A 143 -13.05 -7.35 6.99
C MET A 143 -14.09 -6.22 6.85
N GLY A 144 -14.69 -5.80 7.96
CA GLY A 144 -15.79 -4.82 7.95
C GLY A 144 -17.13 -5.46 7.59
N GLN A 145 -18.10 -4.63 7.21
CA GLN A 145 -19.46 -5.09 6.91
C GLN A 145 -19.53 -5.68 5.49
N ARG A 146 -20.31 -6.77 5.33
CA ARG A 146 -20.55 -7.46 4.03
C ARG A 146 -19.26 -7.79 3.25
N PRO A 147 -18.37 -8.58 3.85
CA PRO A 147 -17.11 -9.00 3.22
C PRO A 147 -17.26 -10.12 2.17
N ASP A 148 -18.49 -10.41 1.76
CA ASP A 148 -18.90 -11.56 0.95
C ASP A 148 -17.96 -11.81 -0.24
N GLY A 149 -17.66 -13.08 -0.50
CA GLY A 149 -16.83 -13.50 -1.62
C GLY A 149 -15.33 -13.18 -1.48
N LYS A 150 -14.79 -12.96 -0.27
CA LYS A 150 -13.35 -12.69 -0.08
C LYS A 150 -12.60 -13.83 0.61
N ARG A 151 -11.57 -14.38 0.00
CA ARG A 151 -10.62 -15.28 0.67
C ARG A 151 -9.46 -14.51 1.29
N VAL A 152 -8.94 -15.02 2.40
CA VAL A 152 -7.88 -14.37 3.17
C VAL A 152 -6.73 -15.32 3.45
N GLN A 153 -5.53 -14.75 3.59
CA GLN A 153 -4.35 -15.48 4.01
C GLN A 153 -3.43 -14.57 4.83
N TRP A 154 -2.89 -15.08 5.94
CA TRP A 154 -1.86 -14.36 6.67
C TRP A 154 -0.54 -14.42 5.91
N TYR A 155 0.06 -13.26 5.66
CA TYR A 155 1.39 -13.21 5.10
C TYR A 155 2.39 -13.68 6.14
N VAL A 156 3.12 -14.73 5.78
CA VAL A 156 4.31 -15.20 6.49
C VAL A 156 5.44 -14.89 5.53
N GLY A 157 6.29 -13.92 5.89
CA GLY A 157 7.43 -13.52 5.06
C GLY A 157 8.25 -14.75 4.65
N ALA A 158 8.94 -14.65 3.51
CA ALA A 158 9.78 -15.75 3.06
C ALA A 158 10.78 -16.11 4.17
N GLU A 159 10.83 -17.38 4.58
CA GLU A 159 12.03 -17.83 5.28
C GLU A 159 13.19 -17.61 4.32
N PRO A 160 14.35 -17.12 4.79
CA PRO A 160 15.52 -16.94 3.94
C PRO A 160 15.93 -18.32 3.40
N MET A 161 15.38 -18.68 2.24
CA MET A 161 15.83 -19.84 1.49
C MET A 161 17.27 -19.56 1.11
N GLY A 162 18.13 -20.58 1.27
CA GLY A 162 19.57 -20.46 1.03
C GLY A 162 19.87 -19.78 -0.31
N GLU A 163 21.05 -19.16 -0.38
CA GLU A 163 21.54 -18.19 -1.38
C GLU A 163 21.45 -18.58 -2.89
N GLU A 164 20.74 -19.64 -3.29
CA GLU A 164 20.82 -20.26 -4.61
C GLU A 164 19.60 -20.06 -5.54
N GLU A 165 18.49 -19.46 -5.12
CA GLU A 165 17.36 -19.18 -6.03
C GLU A 165 17.30 -17.70 -6.43
N GLY A 166 17.29 -17.46 -7.76
CA GLY A 166 17.65 -16.20 -8.39
C GLY A 166 16.90 -14.95 -7.88
N GLU A 167 17.64 -13.84 -7.90
CA GLU A 167 17.32 -12.50 -7.35
C GLU A 167 16.01 -11.82 -7.84
N GLY A 168 15.13 -12.50 -8.59
CA GLY A 168 14.06 -11.85 -9.34
C GLY A 168 12.64 -11.98 -8.76
N GLU A 169 12.27 -13.13 -8.20
CA GLU A 169 10.83 -13.46 -8.09
C GLU A 169 10.21 -13.27 -6.71
N THR A 170 10.95 -13.40 -5.60
CA THR A 170 10.39 -13.29 -4.24
C THR A 170 10.18 -11.86 -3.74
N LEU A 171 10.85 -10.87 -4.35
CA LEU A 171 10.95 -9.51 -3.82
C LEU A 171 9.62 -8.73 -3.75
N GLY A 172 8.61 -9.11 -4.52
CA GLY A 172 7.36 -8.33 -4.64
C GLY A 172 6.58 -8.20 -3.33
N MET A 173 6.19 -9.33 -2.72
CA MET A 173 5.40 -9.30 -1.47
C MET A 173 6.22 -8.76 -0.29
N ASP A 174 7.50 -9.13 -0.20
CA ASP A 174 8.40 -8.63 0.85
C ASP A 174 8.55 -7.11 0.77
N SER A 175 8.66 -6.55 -0.44
CA SER A 175 8.70 -5.10 -0.66
C SER A 175 7.43 -4.41 -0.15
N VAL A 176 6.25 -4.96 -0.43
CA VAL A 176 4.97 -4.42 0.05
C VAL A 176 4.84 -4.52 1.57
N ASP A 177 5.21 -5.65 2.17
CA ASP A 177 5.15 -5.81 3.63
C ASP A 177 6.17 -4.91 4.34
N MET A 178 7.33 -4.69 3.73
CA MET A 178 8.32 -3.72 4.20
C MET A 178 7.79 -2.28 4.12
N GLN A 179 7.08 -1.91 3.05
CA GLN A 179 6.41 -0.61 2.97
C GLN A 179 5.35 -0.43 4.07
N LEU A 180 4.53 -1.46 4.33
CA LEU A 180 3.55 -1.44 5.43
C LEU A 180 4.23 -1.36 6.80
N THR A 181 5.39 -1.99 6.96
CA THR A 181 6.19 -1.90 8.18
C THR A 181 6.74 -0.50 8.37
N ASN A 182 7.29 0.13 7.33
CA ASN A 182 7.75 1.51 7.37
C ASN A 182 6.62 2.50 7.66
N MET A 183 5.44 2.28 7.07
CA MET A 183 4.23 3.03 7.40
C MET A 183 3.83 2.87 8.86
N ALA A 184 3.84 1.65 9.41
CA ALA A 184 3.56 1.43 10.82
C ALA A 184 4.58 2.12 11.73
N LEU A 185 5.86 2.17 11.36
CA LEU A 185 6.87 2.94 12.10
C LEU A 185 6.54 4.45 12.09
N ALA A 186 6.13 4.99 10.94
CA ALA A 186 5.69 6.39 10.85
C ALA A 186 4.48 6.66 11.76
N VAL A 187 3.49 5.75 11.78
CA VAL A 187 2.33 5.83 12.69
C VAL A 187 2.77 5.74 14.16
N CYS A 188 3.69 4.83 14.50
CA CYS A 188 4.19 4.68 15.86
C CYS A 188 4.86 5.97 16.38
N ASN A 189 5.59 6.68 15.52
CA ASN A 189 6.24 7.95 15.87
C ASN A 189 5.22 9.04 16.22
N VAL A 190 4.01 8.97 15.67
CA VAL A 190 2.94 9.95 15.92
C VAL A 190 1.85 9.45 16.87
N ALA A 191 1.90 8.18 17.26
CA ALA A 191 0.92 7.53 18.11
C ALA A 191 0.61 8.30 19.42
N PRO A 192 1.60 8.88 20.14
CA PRO A 192 1.31 9.65 21.35
C PRO A 192 0.34 10.82 21.11
N TYR A 193 0.44 11.51 19.97
CA TYR A 193 -0.47 12.59 19.59
C TYR A 193 -1.89 12.08 19.29
N LEU A 194 -2.00 10.82 18.87
CA LEU A 194 -3.28 10.14 18.61
C LEU A 194 -3.90 9.55 19.89
N GLY A 195 -3.20 9.61 21.04
CA GLY A 195 -3.68 9.14 22.33
C GLY A 195 -3.42 7.67 22.63
N PHE A 196 -2.42 7.06 21.99
CA PHE A 196 -1.98 5.69 22.29
C PHE A 196 -0.46 5.54 22.13
N ASN A 197 0.08 4.41 22.58
CA ASN A 197 1.49 4.05 22.33
C ASN A 197 1.54 2.95 21.28
N GLY A 198 2.17 3.24 20.15
CA GLY A 198 2.45 2.24 19.11
C GLY A 198 3.56 1.31 19.58
N VAL A 199 3.31 -0.01 19.56
CA VAL A 199 4.30 -1.01 19.98
C VAL A 199 4.77 -1.84 18.79
N CYS A 200 3.83 -2.34 18.00
CA CYS A 200 4.11 -3.18 16.85
C CYS A 200 2.96 -3.13 15.83
N ARG A 201 3.24 -3.65 14.64
CA ARG A 201 2.24 -3.99 13.62
C ARG A 201 1.91 -5.48 13.73
N SER A 202 0.66 -5.86 13.44
CA SER A 202 0.34 -7.27 13.15
C SER A 202 0.91 -7.68 11.79
N ASN A 203 1.05 -8.98 11.54
CA ASN A 203 1.36 -9.45 10.19
C ASN A 203 0.32 -8.95 9.18
N ALA A 204 0.75 -8.74 7.94
CA ALA A 204 -0.17 -8.41 6.87
C ALA A 204 -1.13 -9.58 6.61
N MET A 205 -2.34 -9.23 6.17
CA MET A 205 -3.33 -10.18 5.72
C MET A 205 -3.63 -9.88 4.26
N LEU A 206 -3.44 -10.88 3.41
CA LEU A 206 -3.71 -10.81 1.99
C LEU A 206 -5.20 -11.08 1.78
N HIS A 207 -5.85 -10.24 0.96
CA HIS A 207 -7.25 -10.39 0.61
C HIS A 207 -7.40 -10.54 -0.90
N MET A 208 -8.20 -11.50 -1.33
CA MET A 208 -8.60 -11.65 -2.73
C MET A 208 -10.08 -12.01 -2.80
N ASN A 209 -10.70 -11.76 -3.96
CA ASN A 209 -12.03 -12.32 -4.22
C ASN A 209 -11.90 -13.82 -4.48
N CYS A 210 -12.87 -14.60 -4.02
CA CYS A 210 -13.09 -15.97 -4.47
C CYS A 210 -13.34 -15.95 -5.98
N ALA A 211 -12.82 -16.94 -6.69
CA ALA A 211 -13.01 -17.09 -8.12
C ALA A 211 -14.49 -17.37 -8.47
N ASN A 212 -15.22 -18.06 -7.59
CA ASN A 212 -16.63 -18.38 -7.76
C ASN A 212 -17.32 -18.73 -6.42
N SER A 213 -18.65 -18.88 -6.44
CA SER A 213 -19.43 -19.24 -5.25
C SER A 213 -19.18 -20.65 -4.72
N GLU A 214 -18.71 -21.58 -5.55
CA GLU A 214 -18.39 -22.95 -5.12
C GLU A 214 -17.14 -22.96 -4.23
N GLU A 215 -16.09 -22.23 -4.64
CA GLU A 215 -14.90 -22.00 -3.82
C GLU A 215 -15.26 -21.34 -2.49
N GLU A 216 -16.12 -20.32 -2.52
CA GLU A 216 -16.58 -19.64 -1.30
C GLU A 216 -17.27 -20.61 -0.33
N LEU A 217 -18.16 -21.48 -0.83
CA LEU A 217 -18.84 -22.49 -0.02
C LEU A 217 -17.86 -23.51 0.56
N ASN A 218 -16.91 -24.01 -0.23
CA ASN A 218 -15.90 -24.96 0.22
C ASN A 218 -15.05 -24.37 1.36
N LEU A 219 -14.56 -23.14 1.19
CA LEU A 219 -13.77 -22.46 2.23
C LEU A 219 -14.58 -22.17 3.50
N LEU A 220 -15.87 -21.87 3.38
CA LEU A 220 -16.77 -21.68 4.52
C LEU A 220 -17.04 -22.99 5.27
N ASP A 221 -17.21 -24.10 4.56
CA ASP A 221 -17.41 -25.41 5.16
C ASP A 221 -16.15 -25.88 5.90
N ASP A 222 -14.96 -25.64 5.33
CA ASP A 222 -13.67 -25.87 6.02
C ASP A 222 -13.54 -25.02 7.29
N ALA A 223 -13.97 -23.75 7.25
CA ALA A 223 -13.94 -22.88 8.42
C ALA A 223 -14.89 -23.36 9.54
N ARG A 224 -16.05 -23.93 9.18
CA ARG A 224 -17.06 -24.44 10.12
C ARG A 224 -16.73 -25.83 10.67
N GLY A 225 -16.10 -26.69 9.86
CA GLY A 225 -15.75 -28.06 10.23
C GLY A 225 -14.67 -28.14 11.31
N ASN A 226 -13.86 -27.09 11.45
CA ASN A 226 -12.78 -27.02 12.42
C ASN A 226 -13.25 -26.43 13.75
N ALA A 227 -13.15 -27.21 14.83
CA ALA A 227 -13.42 -26.72 16.17
C ALA A 227 -12.50 -25.53 16.50
N VAL A 228 -13.09 -24.40 16.87
CA VAL A 228 -12.35 -23.17 17.18
C VAL A 228 -11.55 -23.37 18.45
N GLY A 229 -10.23 -23.52 18.32
CA GLY A 229 -9.34 -23.60 19.47
C GLY A 229 -9.42 -22.33 20.32
N ALA A 230 -9.37 -22.48 21.65
CA ALA A 230 -9.40 -21.34 22.58
C ALA A 230 -8.32 -20.27 22.28
N GLY A 231 -7.18 -20.70 21.74
CA GLY A 231 -6.09 -19.80 21.31
C GLY A 231 -6.50 -18.85 20.17
N ILE A 232 -7.33 -19.30 19.22
CA ILE A 232 -7.82 -18.48 18.11
C ILE A 232 -8.77 -17.40 18.66
N ILE A 233 -9.67 -17.78 19.56
CA ILE A 233 -10.60 -16.85 20.22
C ILE A 233 -9.82 -15.81 21.03
N GLN A 234 -8.83 -16.25 21.82
CA GLN A 234 -7.98 -15.37 22.60
C GLN A 234 -7.17 -14.41 21.71
N GLY A 235 -6.66 -14.91 20.57
CA GLY A 235 -5.97 -14.10 19.56
C GLY A 235 -6.88 -13.04 18.96
N HIS A 236 -8.10 -13.42 18.59
CA HIS A 236 -9.13 -12.51 18.08
C HIS A 236 -9.47 -11.40 19.07
N LEU A 237 -9.75 -11.77 20.33
CA LEU A 237 -10.04 -10.80 21.40
C LEU A 237 -8.85 -9.86 21.64
N SER A 238 -7.63 -10.41 21.62
CA SER A 238 -6.41 -9.63 21.78
C SER A 238 -6.22 -8.64 20.64
N PHE A 239 -6.44 -9.07 19.40
CA PHE A 239 -6.41 -8.20 18.22
C PHE A 239 -7.44 -7.07 18.35
N HIS A 240 -8.69 -7.41 18.64
CA HIS A 240 -9.79 -6.45 18.78
C HIS A 240 -9.50 -5.37 19.83
N HIS A 241 -8.93 -5.74 20.98
CA HIS A 241 -8.62 -4.79 22.04
C HIS A 241 -7.36 -3.96 21.79
N ARG A 242 -6.36 -4.53 21.10
CA ARG A 242 -5.05 -3.89 20.92
C ARG A 242 -4.97 -3.02 19.68
N ARG A 243 -5.78 -3.26 18.64
CA ARG A 243 -5.78 -2.42 17.44
C ARG A 243 -6.12 -0.96 17.77
N LYS A 244 -5.38 -0.04 17.17
CA LYS A 244 -5.55 1.42 17.33
C LYS A 244 -5.61 2.17 16.01
N VAL A 245 -4.90 1.65 15.00
CA VAL A 245 -4.91 2.13 13.62
C VAL A 245 -4.89 0.87 12.74
N CYS A 246 -5.74 0.86 11.73
CA CYS A 246 -5.79 -0.15 10.69
C CYS A 246 -5.24 0.43 9.38
N MET A 247 -4.66 -0.44 8.54
CA MET A 247 -4.10 -0.06 7.25
C MET A 247 -4.57 -1.06 6.20
N ILE A 248 -5.03 -0.57 5.05
CA ILE A 248 -5.38 -1.40 3.88
C ILE A 248 -4.57 -0.85 2.71
N TYR A 249 -3.78 -1.70 2.05
CA TYR A 249 -3.01 -1.30 0.87
C TYR A 249 -3.55 -2.02 -0.37
N PHE A 250 -4.04 -1.24 -1.33
CA PHE A 250 -4.55 -1.73 -2.62
C PHE A 250 -3.40 -1.94 -3.59
N VAL A 251 -2.77 -3.12 -3.53
CA VAL A 251 -1.61 -3.48 -4.36
C VAL A 251 -1.97 -3.67 -5.83
N SER A 252 -3.10 -4.33 -6.09
CA SER A 252 -3.62 -4.58 -7.43
C SER A 252 -5.13 -4.43 -7.45
N GLY A 253 -5.63 -3.90 -8.57
CA GLY A 253 -7.06 -3.70 -8.79
C GLY A 253 -7.48 -2.29 -8.38
N SER A 254 -8.19 -1.64 -9.29
CA SER A 254 -8.84 -0.36 -9.05
C SER A 254 -10.34 -0.50 -9.26
N GLY A 255 -11.11 0.25 -8.47
CA GLY A 255 -12.57 0.22 -8.52
C GLY A 255 -13.20 -0.29 -7.24
N GLY A 256 -14.52 -0.13 -7.16
CA GLY A 256 -15.24 -0.26 -5.90
C GLY A 256 -14.95 0.89 -4.94
N THR A 257 -15.49 0.77 -3.74
CA THR A 257 -15.41 1.80 -2.71
C THR A 257 -15.16 1.16 -1.34
N LEU A 258 -14.42 1.87 -0.49
CA LEU A 258 -14.27 1.56 0.92
C LEU A 258 -15.12 2.55 1.69
N THR A 259 -16.10 2.05 2.46
CA THR A 259 -16.92 2.89 3.32
C THR A 259 -16.41 2.77 4.75
N LEU A 260 -16.02 3.90 5.35
CA LEU A 260 -15.69 4.00 6.76
C LEU A 260 -16.93 4.50 7.51
N HIS A 261 -17.31 3.77 8.56
CA HIS A 261 -18.44 4.11 9.42
C HIS A 261 -17.90 4.76 10.70
N PRO A 262 -18.08 6.07 10.90
CA PRO A 262 -17.59 6.73 12.10
C PRO A 262 -18.26 6.15 13.37
N PRO A 263 -17.54 6.13 14.51
CA PRO A 263 -18.08 5.55 15.74
C PRO A 263 -19.19 6.39 16.38
N ASN A 264 -19.24 7.70 16.10
CA ASN A 264 -20.27 8.57 16.67
C ASN A 264 -21.56 8.44 15.87
N ARG A 265 -22.68 8.31 16.59
CA ARG A 265 -23.99 8.29 15.96
C ARG A 265 -24.30 9.66 15.35
N GLY A 266 -24.54 9.68 14.04
CA GLY A 266 -24.97 10.86 13.30
C GLY A 266 -23.90 11.50 12.42
N ASP A 267 -22.65 11.03 12.51
CA ASP A 267 -21.63 11.37 11.52
C ASP A 267 -21.93 10.62 10.21
N ASP A 268 -21.68 11.26 9.07
CA ASP A 268 -21.91 10.67 7.75
C ASP A 268 -20.87 9.60 7.41
N ASP A 269 -21.29 8.59 6.66
CA ASP A 269 -20.40 7.56 6.12
C ASP A 269 -19.39 8.17 5.15
N ILE A 270 -18.12 7.79 5.29
CA ILE A 270 -17.04 8.28 4.44
C ILE A 270 -16.77 7.25 3.35
N THR A 271 -16.95 7.64 2.09
CA THR A 271 -16.74 6.76 0.93
C THR A 271 -15.45 7.11 0.22
N ILE A 272 -14.51 6.16 0.19
CA ILE A 272 -13.20 6.31 -0.44
C ILE A 272 -13.19 5.47 -1.72
N SER A 273 -12.79 6.06 -2.84
CA SER A 273 -12.56 5.30 -4.08
C SER A 273 -11.31 4.43 -3.92
N CYS A 274 -11.43 3.11 -4.07
CA CYS A 274 -10.27 2.22 -4.01
C CYS A 274 -9.45 2.37 -5.31
N LYS A 275 -8.21 2.83 -5.17
CA LYS A 275 -7.24 2.91 -6.29
C LYS A 275 -6.02 2.09 -5.99
N GLU A 276 -5.52 1.44 -7.02
CA GLU A 276 -4.25 0.73 -6.96
C GLU A 276 -3.11 1.67 -6.59
N GLY A 277 -2.16 1.18 -5.79
CA GLY A 277 -1.03 1.97 -5.31
C GLY A 277 -1.37 2.90 -4.14
N GLN A 278 -2.59 2.86 -3.61
CA GLN A 278 -2.98 3.64 -2.44
C GLN A 278 -3.12 2.78 -1.19
N ALA A 279 -2.66 3.31 -0.06
CA ALA A 279 -2.90 2.77 1.27
C ALA A 279 -3.88 3.66 2.03
N VAL A 280 -4.88 3.07 2.69
CA VAL A 280 -5.83 3.78 3.55
C VAL A 280 -5.51 3.43 4.99
N LEU A 281 -5.24 4.45 5.80
CA LEU A 281 -5.06 4.36 7.23
C LEU A 281 -6.30 4.91 7.93
N PHE A 282 -6.81 4.22 8.94
CA PHE A 282 -7.99 4.67 9.69
C PHE A 282 -7.97 4.14 11.13
N ARG A 283 -8.70 4.82 12.01
CA ARG A 283 -8.75 4.54 13.45
C ARG A 283 -9.98 3.73 13.86
#